data_AF-A0AAE4E3V0-F1
#
_entry.id   AF-A0AAE4E3V0-F1
#
_cell.length_a   1.000
_cell.length_b   1.000
_cell.length_c   1.000
_cell.angle_alpha   90.00
_cell.angle_beta   90.00
_cell.angle_gamma   90.00
#
_symmetry.space_group_name_H-M   'P 1'
#
loop_
_entity.id
_entity.type
_entity.pdbx_description
1 polymer ?
#
loop_
_entity_poly.entity_id
_entity_poly.type
_entity_poly.pdbx_seq_one_letter_code
_entity_poly.pdbx_strand_id
1 'polypeptide(L)' 'MSAYDEIMNALAFYFGDGEGLTPSEESIREIISQEHDPIETIAKALDDYRASKS' A
#
# COMPACT_ATOMS: atom_id res chain seq x y z
N MET A 1 -10.35 9.01 -8.79
CA MET A 1 -9.56 8.51 -7.65
C MET A 1 -8.47 9.53 -7.40
N SER A 2 -8.29 10.01 -6.18
CA SER A 2 -7.21 10.94 -5.87
C SER A 2 -5.87 10.21 -5.83
N ALA A 3 -4.75 10.94 -5.92
CA ALA A 3 -3.42 10.36 -5.73
C ALA A 3 -3.29 9.71 -4.35
N TYR A 4 -3.94 10.29 -3.34
CA TYR A 4 -4.00 9.74 -2.00
C TYR A 4 -4.70 8.38 -1.97
N ASP A 5 -5.89 8.27 -2.59
CA ASP A 5 -6.65 7.02 -2.65
C ASP A 5 -5.89 5.92 -3.40
N GLU A 6 -5.16 6.28 -4.47
CA GLU A 6 -4.33 5.33 -5.22
C GLU A 6 -3.19 4.77 -4.34
N ILE A 7 -2.51 5.64 -3.59
CA ILE A 7 -1.47 5.22 -2.65
C ILE A 7 -2.05 4.30 -1.57
N MET A 8 -3.19 4.66 -0.97
CA MET A 8 -3.81 3.85 0.08
C MET A 8 -4.26 2.49 -0.45
N ASN A 9 -4.82 2.42 -1.66
CA ASN A 9 -5.19 1.16 -2.30
C ASN A 9 -3.97 0.30 -2.64
N ALA A 10 -2.88 0.92 -3.10
CA ALA A 10 -1.64 0.24 -3.40
C ALA A 10 -0.99 -0.34 -2.13
N LEU A 11 -0.95 0.43 -1.05
CA LEU A 11 -0.45 -0.02 0.25
C LEU A 11 -1.34 -1.11 0.86
N ALA A 12 -2.66 -0.99 0.74
CA ALA A 12 -3.59 -2.03 1.18
C ALA A 12 -3.42 -3.33 0.40
N PHE A 13 -3.13 -3.24 -0.90
CA PHE A 13 -2.79 -4.39 -1.74
C PHE A 13 -1.43 -5.00 -1.36
N TYR A 14 -0.42 -4.16 -1.15
CA TYR A 14 0.94 -4.58 -0.82
C TYR A 14 1.07 -5.22 0.56
N PHE A 15 0.36 -4.69 1.56
CA PHE A 15 0.34 -5.22 2.93
C PHE A 15 -0.78 -6.24 3.18
N GLY A 16 -1.71 -6.41 2.24
CA GLY A 16 -2.80 -7.36 2.34
C GLY A 16 -2.32 -8.78 2.02
N ASP A 17 -2.50 -9.72 2.94
CA ASP A 17 -1.90 -11.07 2.87
C ASP A 17 -2.67 -12.06 1.97
N GLY A 18 -3.34 -11.58 0.92
CA GLY A 18 -4.10 -12.42 -0.02
C GLY A 18 -5.34 -13.13 0.54
N GLU A 19 -5.49 -13.26 1.85
CA GLU A 19 -6.62 -13.93 2.54
C GLU A 19 -7.80 -12.99 2.84
N GLY A 20 -7.93 -11.88 2.12
CA GLY A 20 -9.08 -10.97 2.22
C GLY A 20 -9.04 -9.99 3.41
N LEU A 21 -7.93 -9.97 4.17
CA LEU A 21 -7.66 -8.91 5.14
C LEU A 21 -7.02 -7.72 4.42
N THR A 22 -7.84 -6.76 4.00
CA THR A 22 -7.36 -5.41 3.65
C THR A 22 -7.05 -4.65 4.93
N PRO A 23 -5.78 -4.25 5.17
CA PRO A 23 -5.44 -3.49 6.36
C PRO A 23 -6.16 -2.15 6.37
N SER A 24 -6.54 -1.69 7.57
CA SER A 24 -7.16 -0.38 7.73
C SER A 24 -6.16 0.73 7.38
N GLU A 25 -6.68 1.92 7.08
CA GLU A 25 -5.83 3.09 6.83
C GLU A 25 -4.93 3.43 8.03
N GLU A 26 -5.43 3.26 9.25
CA GLU A 26 -4.65 3.47 10.47
C GLU A 26 -3.48 2.50 10.55
N SER A 27 -3.72 1.21 10.31
CA SER A 27 -2.66 0.19 10.29
C SER A 27 -1.63 0.45 9.19
N ILE A 28 -2.07 0.89 7.99
CA ILE A 28 -1.15 1.26 6.90
C ILE A 28 -0.24 2.41 7.33
N ARG A 29 -0.79 3.44 7.98
CA ARG A 29 -0.02 4.58 8.48
C ARG A 29 0.97 4.16 9.56
N GLU A 30 0.58 3.28 10.47
CA GLU A 30 1.45 2.73 11.51
C GLU A 30 2.61 1.95 10.90
N ILE A 31 2.35 1.03 9.97
CA ILE A 31 3.38 0.24 9.28
C ILE A 31 4.37 1.17 8.58
N ILE A 32 3.88 2.10 7.75
CA ILE A 32 4.73 3.05 7.01
C ILE A 32 5.54 3.94 7.96
N SER A 33 5.01 4.31 9.12
CA SER A 33 5.77 5.12 10.10
C SER A 33 6.94 4.37 10.74
N GLN A 34 6.93 3.03 10.70
CA GLN A 34 7.96 2.16 11.25
C GLN A 34 8.95 1.67 10.20
N GLU A 35 8.65 1.87 8.91
CA GLU A 35 9.52 1.48 7.80
C GLU A 35 10.84 2.26 7.79
N HIS A 36 11.91 1.54 7.45
CA HIS A 36 13.23 2.16 7.34
C HIS A 36 13.32 3.06 6.09
N ASP A 37 12.63 2.69 5.00
CA ASP A 37 12.51 3.50 3.79
C ASP A 37 11.04 3.58 3.32
N PRO A 38 10.24 4.49 3.91
CA PRO A 38 8.82 4.58 3.61
C PRO A 38 8.54 5.03 2.16
N ILE A 39 9.44 5.80 1.54
CA ILE A 39 9.25 6.29 0.17
C ILE A 39 9.49 5.16 -0.82
N GLU A 40 10.55 4.38 -0.65
CA GLU A 40 10.81 3.22 -1.50
C GLU A 40 9.67 2.18 -1.38
N THR A 41 9.17 1.94 -0.17
CA THR A 41 8.04 1.03 0.06
C THR A 41 6.77 1.50 -0.64
N ILE A 42 6.43 2.79 -0.56
CA ILE A 42 5.28 3.36 -1.29
C ILE A 42 5.46 3.20 -2.82
N ALA A 43 6.67 3.45 -3.33
CA ALA A 43 6.94 3.32 -4.76
C ALA A 43 6.75 1.88 -5.26
N LYS A 44 7.30 0.88 -4.54
CA LYS A 44 7.12 -0.55 -4.87
C LYS A 44 5.65 -0.96 -4.84
N ALA A 45 4.93 -0.57 -3.79
CA ALA A 45 3.51 -0.87 -3.67
C ALA A 45 2.70 -0.31 -4.86
N LEU A 46 3.00 0.91 -5.30
CA LEU A 46 2.36 1.53 -6.47
C LEU A 46 2.67 0.76 -7.77
N ASP A 47 3.92 0.35 -7.97
CA ASP A 47 4.31 -0.40 -9.16
C ASP A 47 3.62 -1.77 -9.21
N ASP A 48 3.63 -2.52 -8.11
CA ASP A 48 2.97 -3.83 -8.00
C ASP A 48 1.45 -3.71 -8.20
N TYR A 49 0.82 -2.71 -7.57
CA TYR A 49 -0.60 -2.45 -7.72
C TYR A 49 -0.97 -2.14 -9.18
N ARG A 50 -0.22 -1.29 -9.86
CA ARG A 50 -0.45 -0.95 -11.28
C ARG A 50 -0.21 -2.15 -12.20
N ALA A 51 0.81 -2.95 -11.92
CA ALA A 51 1.08 -4.18 -12.66
C ALA A 51 -0.06 -5.20 -12.52
N SER A 52 -0.65 -5.36 -11.33
CA SER A 52 -1.79 -6.26 -11.09
C SER A 52 -3.08 -5.89 -11.82
N LYS A 53 -3.16 -4.67 -12.35
CA LYS A 53 -4.30 -4.15 -13.11
C LYS A 53 -4.14 -4.26 -14.63
N SER A 54 -2.96 -4.67 -15.11
CA SER A 54 -2.66 -4.92 -16.54
C SER A 54 -2.87 -6.38 -16.91
#